data_AF-A0A6P4BKD5-F1
#
_entry.id   AF-A0A6P4BKD5-F1
#
_cell.length_a   1.000
_cell.length_b   1.000
_cell.length_c   1.000
_cell.angle_alpha   90.00
_cell.angle_beta   90.00
_cell.angle_gamma   90.00
#
_symmetry.space_group_name_H-M   'P 1'
#
loop_
_entity.id
_entity.type
_entity.pdbx_description
1 polymer ?
#
loop_
_entity_poly.entity_id
_entity_poly.type
_entity_poly.pdbx_seq_one_letter_code
_entity_poly.pdbx_strand_id
1 'polypeptide(L)'
;MDFYDETTDPRHHFSNFKSRMYLADTSDATRCKAFPMILTKLAMKWFDNLPLRSVTCFDDLARKFLTRFSIQKDKVKHALSLQGIKQVVRETLRNYMERFNKACLEIQNLPTETVIMGLVNGLKEGSFSQSVSKRHPSSLYEA
;
A
#
# COMPACT_ATOMS: atom_id res chain seq x y z
N MET A 1 1.75 23.42 -0.14
CA MET A 1 1.51 22.05 -0.64
C MET A 1 2.20 21.15 0.35
N ASP A 2 1.52 20.13 0.85
CA ASP A 2 2.13 19.24 1.83
C ASP A 2 3.22 18.43 1.18
N PHE A 3 4.23 18.04 1.95
CA PHE A 3 5.30 17.21 1.46
C PHE A 3 4.83 15.77 1.24
N TYR A 4 5.35 15.12 0.20
CA TYR A 4 5.14 13.69 0.00
C TYR A 4 5.98 12.90 1.01
N ASP A 5 5.29 12.28 1.97
CA ASP A 5 5.85 11.47 3.05
C ASP A 5 5.63 9.96 2.85
N GLU A 6 5.22 9.57 1.65
CA GLU A 6 4.95 8.18 1.24
C GLU A 6 3.66 7.58 1.86
N THR A 7 2.93 8.34 2.70
CA THR A 7 1.66 7.87 3.29
C THR A 7 0.45 8.24 2.43
N THR A 8 0.56 9.33 1.67
CA THR A 8 -0.48 9.81 0.76
C THR A 8 -0.44 9.07 -0.59
N ASP A 9 -1.58 9.03 -1.29
CA ASP A 9 -1.63 8.39 -2.62
C ASP A 9 -0.71 9.14 -3.60
N PRO A 10 0.33 8.49 -4.17
CA PRO A 10 1.23 9.13 -5.10
C PRO A 10 0.52 9.69 -6.34
N ARG A 11 -0.58 9.07 -6.81
CA ARG A 11 -1.38 9.58 -7.94
C ARG A 11 -2.06 10.90 -7.57
N HIS A 12 -2.70 10.94 -6.40
CA HIS A 12 -3.35 12.15 -5.91
C HIS A 12 -2.32 13.26 -5.66
N HIS A 13 -1.22 12.94 -4.99
CA HIS A 13 -0.16 13.91 -4.70
C HIS A 13 0.42 14.51 -5.99
N PHE A 14 0.74 13.65 -6.96
CA PHE A 14 1.26 14.09 -8.26
C PHE A 14 0.23 14.94 -9.03
N SER A 15 -1.05 14.55 -9.02
CA SER A 15 -2.13 15.30 -9.68
C SER A 15 -2.28 16.71 -9.09
N ASN A 16 -2.25 16.84 -7.76
CA ASN A 16 -2.32 18.15 -7.09
C ASN A 16 -1.14 19.05 -7.47
N PHE A 17 0.08 18.48 -7.55
CA PHE A 17 1.25 19.22 -8.02
C PHE A 17 1.08 19.67 -9.47
N LYS A 18 0.67 18.73 -10.36
CA LYS A 18 0.47 18.97 -11.79
C LYS A 18 -0.54 20.09 -12.04
N SER A 19 -1.69 20.08 -11.36
CA SER A 19 -2.71 21.14 -11.47
C SER A 19 -2.17 22.51 -11.09
N ARG A 20 -1.39 22.63 -10.00
CA ARG A 20 -0.78 23.91 -9.58
C ARG A 20 0.23 24.43 -10.58
N MET A 21 1.06 23.54 -11.13
CA MET A 21 2.06 23.91 -12.11
C MET A 21 1.45 24.37 -13.44
N TYR A 22 0.30 23.81 -13.82
CA TYR A 22 -0.47 24.30 -14.97
C TYR A 22 -1.12 25.66 -14.71
N LEU A 23 -1.69 25.87 -13.52
CA LEU A 23 -2.24 27.18 -13.13
C LEU A 23 -1.17 28.29 -13.15
N ALA A 24 0.07 27.94 -12.82
CA ALA A 24 1.20 28.86 -12.85
C ALA A 24 1.85 29.03 -14.24
N ASP A 25 1.29 28.41 -15.29
CA ASP A 25 1.81 28.40 -16.66
C ASP A 25 3.33 28.13 -16.78
N THR A 26 3.81 27.21 -15.93
CA THR A 26 5.24 26.92 -15.83
C THR A 26 5.70 26.01 -16.98
N SER A 27 6.95 26.15 -17.44
CA SER A 27 7.53 25.23 -18.43
C SER A 27 7.82 23.86 -17.83
N ASP A 28 7.88 22.83 -18.66
CA ASP A 28 8.21 21.45 -18.24
C ASP A 28 9.54 21.35 -17.46
N ALA A 29 10.55 22.12 -17.88
CA ALA A 29 11.83 22.18 -17.19
C ALA A 29 11.68 22.74 -15.76
N THR A 30 10.86 23.79 -15.59
CA THR A 30 10.56 24.36 -14.27
C THR A 30 9.80 23.36 -13.41
N ARG A 31 8.81 22.65 -13.97
CA ARG A 31 8.05 21.62 -13.25
C ARG A 31 8.94 20.50 -12.73
N CYS A 32 9.86 20.00 -13.56
CA CYS A 32 10.80 18.95 -13.16
C CYS A 32 11.74 19.40 -12.04
N LYS A 33 12.21 20.65 -12.08
CA LYS A 33 13.10 21.22 -11.06
C LYS A 33 12.37 21.52 -9.74
N ALA A 34 11.09 21.88 -9.81
CA ALA A 34 10.27 22.16 -8.63
C ALA A 34 9.77 20.88 -7.93
N PHE A 35 9.61 19.78 -8.67
CA PHE A 35 9.11 18.51 -8.13
C PHE A 35 9.88 17.97 -6.90
N PRO A 36 11.23 17.92 -6.85
CA PRO A 36 11.92 17.43 -5.66
C PRO A 36 11.67 18.28 -4.40
N MET A 37 11.27 19.55 -4.55
CA MET A 37 11.01 20.45 -3.40
C MET A 37 9.79 20.04 -2.58
N ILE A 38 8.92 19.18 -3.11
CA ILE A 38 7.73 18.65 -2.42
C ILE A 38 7.92 17.21 -1.96
N LEU A 39 9.10 16.60 -2.13
CA LEU A 39 9.39 15.24 -1.71
C LEU A 39 10.11 15.21 -0.36
N THR A 40 9.93 14.13 0.41
CA THR A 40 10.72 13.89 1.63
C THR A 40 11.32 12.49 1.64
N LYS A 41 12.33 12.28 2.50
CA LYS A 41 12.88 10.96 2.86
C LYS A 41 13.20 10.08 1.64
N LEU A 42 12.52 8.94 1.48
CA LEU A 42 12.83 7.96 0.44
C LEU A 42 12.50 8.51 -0.95
N ALA A 43 11.46 9.34 -1.08
CA ALA A 43 11.08 9.94 -2.34
C ALA A 43 12.11 10.97 -2.82
N MET A 44 12.64 11.78 -1.92
CA MET A 44 13.74 12.69 -2.23
C MET A 44 14.99 11.91 -2.62
N LYS A 45 15.38 10.91 -1.80
CA LYS A 45 16.54 10.05 -2.10
C LYS A 45 16.39 9.32 -3.44
N TRP A 46 15.19 8.85 -3.79
CA TRP A 46 14.94 8.23 -5.10
C TRP A 46 15.18 9.21 -6.25
N PHE A 47 14.68 10.44 -6.12
CA PHE A 47 14.86 11.47 -7.15
C PHE A 47 16.35 11.80 -7.36
N ASP A 48 17.11 11.95 -6.27
CA ASP A 48 18.55 12.23 -6.32
C ASP A 48 19.38 11.09 -6.96
N ASN A 49 18.86 9.86 -6.93
CA ASN A 49 19.50 8.69 -7.52
C ASN A 49 19.06 8.41 -8.97
N LEU A 50 18.23 9.27 -9.58
CA LEU A 50 17.88 9.12 -10.98
C LEU A 50 19.14 9.32 -11.86
N PRO A 51 19.36 8.47 -12.89
CA PRO A 51 20.50 8.66 -13.78
C PRO A 51 20.46 10.05 -14.43
N LEU A 52 21.64 10.62 -14.67
CA LEU A 52 21.76 11.90 -15.38
C LEU A 52 21.01 11.85 -16.71
N ARG A 53 20.26 12.91 -17.00
CA ARG A 53 19.45 13.06 -18.22
C ARG A 53 18.40 11.96 -18.43
N SER A 54 18.07 11.19 -17.39
CA SER A 54 17.03 10.16 -17.49
C SER A 54 15.61 10.72 -17.54
N VAL A 55 15.42 11.98 -17.13
CA VAL A 55 14.14 12.72 -17.18
C VAL A 55 14.19 13.72 -18.32
N THR A 56 13.39 13.50 -19.37
CA THR A 56 13.38 14.36 -20.56
C THR A 56 12.26 15.39 -20.56
N CYS A 57 11.16 15.11 -19.86
CA CYS A 57 10.00 16.01 -19.74
C CYS A 57 9.23 15.71 -18.45
N PHE A 58 8.24 16.55 -18.14
CA PHE A 58 7.48 16.41 -16.91
C PHE A 58 6.64 15.12 -16.86
N ASP A 59 6.10 14.68 -18.00
CA ASP A 59 5.36 13.42 -18.09
C ASP A 59 6.27 12.18 -17.95
N ASP A 60 7.55 12.27 -18.34
CA ASP A 60 8.53 11.21 -18.08
C ASP A 60 8.85 11.09 -16.59
N LEU A 61 9.03 12.22 -15.90
CA LEU A 61 9.15 12.26 -14.45
C LEU A 61 7.91 11.66 -13.76
N ALA A 62 6.71 12.03 -14.22
CA ALA A 62 5.45 11.49 -13.73
C ALA A 62 5.44 9.97 -13.79
N ARG A 63 5.79 9.42 -14.97
CA ARG A 63 5.79 7.98 -15.20
C ARG A 63 6.76 7.26 -14.28
N LYS A 64 7.99 7.77 -14.12
CA LYS A 64 8.99 7.17 -13.22
C LYS A 64 8.56 7.23 -11.76
N PHE A 65 8.02 8.37 -11.32
CA PHE A 65 7.51 8.54 -9.96
C PHE A 65 6.37 7.57 -9.66
N LEU A 66 5.34 7.55 -10.52
CA LEU A 66 4.19 6.64 -10.35
C LEU A 66 4.62 5.17 -10.48
N THR A 67 5.54 4.83 -11.38
CA THR A 67 6.08 3.47 -11.45
C THR A 67 6.79 3.10 -10.14
N ARG A 68 7.55 4.01 -9.52
CA ARG A 68 8.27 3.70 -8.28
C ARG A 68 7.35 3.61 -7.06
N PHE A 69 6.41 4.55 -6.92
CA PHE A 69 5.65 4.76 -5.70
C PHE A 69 4.19 4.32 -5.80
N SER A 70 3.59 4.29 -7.00
CA SER A 70 2.29 3.63 -7.21
C SER A 70 2.42 2.11 -7.20
N ILE A 71 3.50 1.52 -7.74
CA ILE A 71 3.71 0.05 -7.66
C ILE A 71 3.86 -0.45 -6.22
N GLN A 72 4.36 0.36 -5.28
CA GLN A 72 4.41 -0.04 -3.87
C GLN A 72 3.03 -0.17 -3.22
N LYS A 73 2.03 0.54 -3.75
CA LYS A 73 0.62 0.46 -3.32
C LYS A 73 -0.22 -0.46 -4.20
N ASP A 74 0.10 -0.54 -5.50
CA ASP A 74 -0.52 -1.39 -6.52
C ASP A 74 0.06 -2.81 -6.57
N LYS A 75 0.99 -3.17 -5.68
CA LYS A 75 1.03 -4.56 -5.22
C LYS A 75 -0.31 -4.81 -4.54
N VAL A 76 -1.33 -5.08 -5.35
CA VAL A 76 -2.63 -5.60 -4.93
C VAL A 76 -2.29 -6.61 -3.86
N LYS A 77 -2.61 -6.29 -2.60
CA LYS A 77 -2.46 -7.28 -1.56
C LYS A 77 -3.40 -8.39 -2.00
N HIS A 78 -2.82 -9.50 -2.43
CA HIS A 78 -3.62 -10.61 -2.92
C HIS A 78 -4.25 -11.30 -1.72
N ALA A 79 -5.31 -12.07 -1.93
CA ALA A 79 -5.89 -12.99 -0.95
C ALA A 79 -4.81 -13.74 -0.13
N LEU A 80 -3.73 -14.17 -0.80
CA LEU A 80 -2.57 -14.85 -0.20
C LEU A 80 -1.85 -14.04 0.89
N SER A 81 -1.93 -12.71 0.86
CA SER A 81 -1.34 -11.85 1.89
C SER A 81 -1.97 -12.01 3.27
N LEU A 82 -3.22 -12.49 3.36
CA LEU A 82 -3.87 -12.80 4.63
C LEU A 82 -3.27 -14.04 5.31
N GLN A 83 -2.69 -14.98 4.56
CA GLN A 83 -2.11 -16.19 5.12
C GLN A 83 -0.90 -15.90 6.03
N GLY A 84 -0.20 -14.79 5.77
CA GLY A 84 0.93 -14.33 6.59
C GLY A 84 0.52 -13.62 7.88
N ILE A 85 -0.77 -13.32 8.08
CA ILE A 85 -1.26 -12.60 9.26
C ILE A 85 -1.62 -13.62 10.34
N LYS A 86 -0.63 -13.97 11.16
CA LYS A 86 -0.82 -14.83 12.33
C LYS A 86 -0.96 -14.01 13.61
N GLN A 87 -1.72 -14.53 14.56
CA GLN A 87 -1.79 -14.03 15.92
C GLN A 87 -0.52 -14.43 16.66
N VAL A 88 0.22 -13.45 17.17
CA VAL A 88 1.48 -13.73 17.89
C VAL A 88 1.18 -14.18 19.32
N VAL A 89 2.05 -15.02 19.91
CA VAL A 89 1.86 -15.63 21.25
C VAL A 89 1.44 -14.62 22.33
N ARG A 90 2.12 -13.46 22.37
CA ARG A 90 1.89 -12.38 23.35
C ARG A 90 0.86 -11.34 22.89
N GLU A 91 0.26 -11.53 21.74
CA GLU A 91 -0.70 -10.58 21.19
C GLU A 91 -2.12 -10.87 21.68
N THR A 92 -2.83 -9.80 22.03
CA THR A 92 -4.26 -9.86 22.38
C THR A 92 -5.09 -10.15 21.14
N LEU A 93 -6.27 -10.76 21.32
CA LEU A 93 -7.18 -11.01 20.21
C LEU A 93 -7.59 -9.70 19.50
N ARG A 94 -7.79 -8.62 20.26
CA ARG A 94 -8.15 -7.30 19.73
C ARG A 94 -7.09 -6.78 18.76
N ASN A 95 -5.82 -6.76 19.16
CA ASN A 95 -4.74 -6.25 18.33
C ASN A 95 -4.57 -7.08 17.05
N TYR A 96 -4.73 -8.39 17.16
CA TYR A 96 -4.74 -9.27 15.99
C TYR A 96 -5.90 -8.93 15.04
N MET A 97 -7.13 -8.81 15.56
CA MET A 97 -8.31 -8.48 14.75
C MET A 97 -8.18 -7.11 14.06
N GLU A 98 -7.60 -6.12 14.73
CA GLU A 98 -7.32 -4.80 14.13
C GLU A 98 -6.36 -4.91 12.95
N ARG A 99 -5.26 -5.68 13.08
CA ARG A 99 -4.32 -5.92 11.96
C ARG A 99 -4.97 -6.70 10.83
N PHE A 100 -5.71 -7.75 11.16
CA PHE A 100 -6.38 -8.60 10.18
C PHE A 100 -7.43 -7.82 9.39
N ASN A 101 -8.30 -7.06 10.07
CA ASN A 101 -9.29 -6.22 9.43
C ASN A 101 -8.66 -5.13 8.55
N LYS A 102 -7.58 -4.49 9.02
CA LYS A 102 -6.84 -3.51 8.22
C LYS A 102 -6.32 -4.12 6.92
N ALA A 103 -5.78 -5.33 6.97
CA ALA A 103 -5.32 -6.02 5.78
C ALA A 103 -6.47 -6.38 4.83
N CYS A 104 -7.63 -6.82 5.33
CA CYS A 104 -8.80 -7.07 4.50
C CYS A 104 -9.26 -5.82 3.72
N LEU A 105 -9.23 -4.64 4.36
CA LEU A 105 -9.60 -3.37 3.71
C LEU A 105 -8.62 -2.93 2.61
N GLU A 106 -7.40 -3.47 2.62
CA GLU A 106 -6.37 -3.17 1.62
C GLU A 106 -6.43 -4.10 0.39
N ILE A 107 -7.33 -5.10 0.38
CA ILE A 107 -7.52 -6.06 -0.71
C ILE A 107 -8.82 -5.75 -1.46
N GLN A 108 -8.72 -5.46 -2.76
CA GLN A 108 -9.91 -5.29 -3.60
C GLN A 108 -10.57 -6.63 -3.93
N ASN A 109 -11.91 -6.65 -3.98
CA ASN A 109 -12.71 -7.82 -4.36
C ASN A 109 -12.40 -9.10 -3.55
N LEU A 110 -12.11 -8.95 -2.26
CA LEU A 110 -11.77 -10.07 -1.37
C LEU A 110 -12.99 -10.97 -1.10
N PRO A 111 -12.97 -12.25 -1.50
CA PRO A 111 -14.08 -13.17 -1.25
C PRO A 111 -14.24 -13.45 0.25
N THR A 112 -15.49 -13.50 0.74
CA THR A 112 -15.79 -13.78 2.16
C THR A 112 -15.16 -15.08 2.64
N GLU A 113 -15.13 -16.11 1.79
CA GLU A 113 -14.50 -17.41 2.11
C GLU A 113 -12.99 -17.27 2.38
N THR A 114 -12.29 -16.43 1.60
CA THR A 114 -10.87 -16.13 1.83
C THR A 114 -10.65 -15.43 3.17
N VAL A 115 -11.57 -14.54 3.57
CA VAL A 115 -11.53 -13.86 4.88
C VAL A 115 -11.67 -14.88 6.01
N ILE A 116 -12.66 -15.77 5.91
CA ILE A 116 -12.92 -16.81 6.93
C ILE A 116 -11.72 -17.74 7.05
N MET A 117 -11.21 -18.24 5.92
CA MET A 117 -10.03 -19.13 5.90
C MET A 117 -8.78 -18.43 6.45
N GLY A 118 -8.54 -17.17 6.07
CA GLY A 118 -7.44 -16.38 6.63
C GLY A 118 -7.57 -16.21 8.14
N LEU A 119 -8.79 -15.99 8.64
CA LEU A 119 -9.06 -15.83 10.06
C LEU A 119 -8.83 -17.12 10.84
N VAL A 120 -9.36 -18.25 10.37
CA VAL A 120 -9.18 -19.55 11.02
C VAL A 120 -7.71 -19.93 11.06
N ASN A 121 -7.01 -19.78 9.93
CA ASN A 121 -5.59 -20.11 9.83
C ASN A 121 -4.71 -19.14 10.63
N GLY A 122 -5.15 -17.90 10.81
CA GLY A 122 -4.38 -16.84 11.46
C GLY A 122 -4.46 -16.85 12.99
N LEU A 123 -5.54 -17.37 13.57
CA LEU A 123 -5.72 -17.39 15.02
C LEU A 123 -4.78 -18.38 15.72
N LYS A 124 -4.34 -18.02 16.93
CA LYS A 124 -3.65 -18.99 17.80
C LYS A 124 -4.66 -19.99 18.36
N GLU A 125 -4.22 -21.21 18.64
CA GLU A 125 -5.07 -22.21 19.28
C GLU A 125 -5.60 -21.69 20.63
N GLY A 126 -6.92 -21.80 20.81
CA GLY A 126 -7.60 -21.39 22.03
C GLY A 126 -9.11 -21.49 21.90
N SER A 127 -9.82 -21.12 22.96
CA SER A 127 -11.29 -21.18 23.02
C SER A 127 -11.98 -20.41 21.89
N PHE A 128 -11.38 -19.28 21.47
CA PHE A 128 -11.90 -18.48 20.37
C PHE A 128 -11.71 -19.16 19.01
N SER A 129 -10.51 -19.68 18.69
CA SER A 129 -10.28 -20.36 17.40
C SER A 129 -11.13 -21.62 17.25
N GLN A 130 -11.34 -22.36 18.35
CA GLN A 130 -12.25 -23.50 18.39
C GLN A 130 -13.71 -23.09 18.12
N SER A 131 -14.15 -21.96 18.65
CA SER A 131 -15.50 -21.44 18.42
C SER A 131 -15.71 -21.00 16.97
N VAL A 132 -14.70 -20.38 16.36
CA VAL A 132 -14.74 -20.00 14.93
C VAL A 132 -14.76 -21.24 14.04
N SER A 133 -13.91 -22.22 14.30
CA SER A 133 -13.82 -23.47 13.52
C SER A 133 -15.12 -24.29 13.59
N LYS A 134 -15.79 -24.32 14.75
CA LYS A 134 -17.09 -24.99 14.90
C LYS A 134 -18.21 -24.33 14.10
N ARG A 135 -18.18 -23.01 13.92
CA ARG A 135 -19.19 -22.26 13.15
C ARG A 135 -18.93 -22.30 11.64
N HIS A 136 -17.69 -22.52 11.23
CA HIS A 136 -17.28 -22.59 9.84
C HIS A 136 -16.40 -23.84 9.61
N PRO A 137 -17.01 -25.02 9.40
CA PRO A 137 -16.29 -26.31 9.37
C PRO A 137 -15.30 -26.51 8.20
N SER A 138 -15.22 -25.58 7.24
CA SER A 138 -14.46 -25.77 5.99
C SER A 138 -13.09 -25.08 6.01
N SER A 139 -12.17 -25.52 6.88
CA SER A 139 -10.75 -25.14 6.74
C SER A 139 -9.74 -26.09 7.41
N LEU A 140 -10.16 -27.26 7.89
CA LEU A 140 -9.25 -28.17 8.61
C LEU A 140 -8.89 -29.47 7.89
N TYR A 141 -9.27 -29.66 6.62
CA TYR A 141 -8.79 -30.80 5.84
C TYR A 141 -8.56 -30.41 4.39
N GLU A 142 -7.29 -30.26 4.02
CA GLU A 142 -6.65 -31.11 3.00
C GLU A 142 -5.16 -31.17 3.35
N ALA A 143 -4.60 -32.38 3.22
CA ALA A 143 -3.30 -32.82 3.72
C ALA A 143 -2.09 -32.21 2.99
#